data_AF-F5YR00-F1
#
_entry.id   AF-F5YR00-F1
#
_cell.length_a   1.000
_cell.length_b   1.000
_cell.length_c   1.000
_cell.angle_alpha   90.00
_cell.angle_beta   90.00
_cell.angle_gamma   90.00
#
_symmetry.space_group_name_H-M   'P 1'
#
loop_
_entity.id
_entity.type
_entity.pdbx_description
1 polymer ?
#
loop_
_entity_poly.entity_id
_entity_poly.type
_entity_poly.pdbx_seq_one_letter_code
_entity_poly.pdbx_strand_id
1 'polypeptide(L)'
;MTFEVNSKNSYFDDSEVNKNITNLDIKKGKSLLELVDDYVVIDIETTGLDPSNDEIIELAAVKVKDNKIIDTYSTLCKPEQKIDGFIEELTGISNEMVKNAPKIKDVIEKYISFIGDAVIVGHNVSFDKNFIYYNYKRSTYKLWLSNDRIDTMRLARKSFPNLKHHRLRDIVEYFEINNENAHRAINDCFATNECYLKIKNYIKDNDISLKKNNSRTNNSFTRIDLRNIIAINDNFDTTHLLYKKYCVFTGKLDKMTRESAVQIVANFGGFNENNVTNKTNFLILGNNDYNSSIKDGKSSKHKKAEQHILQGNDLQIISENVFYDIINDE
;
A
#
# COMPACT_ATOMS: atom_id res chain seq x y z
N MET A 1 27.22 17.28 56.60
CA MET A 1 26.77 16.27 55.62
C MET A 1 26.11 17.00 54.47
N THR A 2 26.92 17.38 53.50
CA THR A 2 26.52 17.90 52.19
C THR A 2 26.45 16.71 51.24
N PHE A 3 25.36 16.59 50.48
CA PHE A 3 25.30 15.68 49.34
C PHE A 3 25.12 16.52 48.08
N GLU A 4 26.19 16.57 47.28
CA GLU A 4 26.21 17.10 45.92
C GLU A 4 25.47 16.14 44.97
N VAL A 5 24.63 16.71 44.10
CA VAL A 5 24.06 16.00 42.95
C VAL A 5 25.00 16.23 41.78
N ASN A 6 25.67 15.16 41.34
CA ASN A 6 26.60 15.17 40.23
C ASN A 6 25.84 14.96 38.90
N SER A 7 25.97 15.92 38.01
CA SER A 7 25.47 15.90 36.63
C SER A 7 26.27 14.93 35.77
N LYS A 8 25.60 13.99 35.10
CA LYS A 8 26.11 13.36 33.87
C LYS A 8 25.00 13.31 32.82
N ASN A 9 25.03 14.30 31.92
CA ASN A 9 24.43 14.21 30.60
C ASN A 9 25.26 13.21 29.78
N SER A 10 24.67 12.08 29.40
CA SER A 10 25.12 11.32 28.23
C SER A 10 24.12 11.56 27.11
N TYR A 11 24.49 12.44 26.18
CA TYR A 11 23.80 12.58 24.91
C TYR A 11 23.93 11.25 24.16
N PHE A 12 22.82 10.55 23.94
CA PHE A 12 22.74 9.54 22.89
C PHE A 12 22.58 10.29 21.57
N ASP A 13 23.51 10.05 20.65
CA ASP A 13 23.53 10.61 19.31
C ASP A 13 22.50 9.87 18.44
N ASP A 14 21.34 10.49 18.23
CA ASP A 14 20.23 9.99 17.40
C ASP A 14 20.61 9.83 15.91
N SER A 15 21.83 10.20 15.50
CA SER A 15 22.30 10.03 14.12
C SER A 15 22.76 8.59 13.79
N GLU A 16 23.09 7.76 14.79
CA GLU A 16 23.48 6.36 14.58
C GLU A 16 22.28 5.42 14.45
N VAL A 17 21.17 5.72 15.15
CA VAL A 17 19.93 4.91 15.06
C VAL A 17 19.28 5.06 13.67
N ASN A 18 19.34 6.25 13.07
CA ASN A 18 18.86 6.49 11.71
C ASN A 18 19.73 5.85 10.60
N LYS A 19 20.99 5.48 10.90
CA LYS A 19 21.88 4.78 9.95
C LYS A 19 21.77 3.26 10.00
N ASN A 20 21.28 2.69 11.11
CA ASN A 20 21.23 1.24 11.29
C ASN A 20 19.90 0.60 10.86
N ILE A 21 18.84 1.38 10.65
CA ILE A 21 17.55 0.89 10.11
C ILE A 21 17.56 0.88 8.56
N THR A 22 18.45 1.66 7.93
CA THR A 22 18.51 1.86 6.48
C THR A 22 19.34 0.83 5.71
N ASN A 23 20.07 -0.09 6.37
CA ASN A 23 21.11 -0.92 5.72
C ASN A 23 20.85 -2.44 5.65
N LEU A 24 19.61 -2.90 5.86
CA LEU A 24 19.19 -4.19 5.27
C LEU A 24 18.45 -3.87 3.98
N ASP A 25 19.22 -3.47 2.97
CA ASP A 25 18.81 -3.01 1.64
C ASP A 25 17.70 -3.87 1.03
N ILE A 26 16.47 -3.47 1.33
CA ILE A 26 15.29 -3.85 0.58
C ILE A 26 15.43 -3.15 -0.76
N LYS A 27 16.08 -3.78 -1.74
CA LYS A 27 16.03 -3.32 -3.13
C LYS A 27 14.63 -3.58 -3.68
N LYS A 28 13.65 -2.74 -3.30
CA LYS A 28 12.25 -2.79 -3.73
C LYS A 28 11.99 -2.00 -5.02
N GLY A 29 13.02 -1.66 -5.79
CA GLY A 29 12.92 -0.79 -6.97
C GLY A 29 12.34 0.60 -6.64
N LYS A 30 12.31 1.48 -7.63
CA LYS A 30 11.82 2.85 -7.49
C LYS A 30 10.31 2.92 -7.73
N SER A 31 9.65 3.87 -7.08
CA SER A 31 8.26 4.25 -7.39
C SER A 31 8.31 5.35 -8.45
N LEU A 32 8.05 4.99 -9.71
CA LEU A 32 8.18 5.86 -10.87
C LEU A 32 6.89 6.66 -11.09
N LEU A 33 7.06 7.90 -11.54
CA LEU A 33 5.99 8.73 -12.07
C LEU A 33 6.25 8.97 -13.56
N GLU A 34 6.20 7.89 -14.33
CA GLU A 34 6.60 7.84 -15.73
C GLU A 34 5.59 7.02 -16.56
N LEU A 35 5.66 7.15 -17.88
CA LEU A 35 4.84 6.38 -18.81
C LEU A 35 5.75 5.40 -19.56
N VAL A 36 5.41 4.12 -19.50
CA VAL A 36 6.14 3.02 -20.15
C VAL A 36 5.18 2.23 -21.04
N ASP A 37 5.71 1.58 -22.06
CA ASP A 37 4.93 0.83 -23.07
C ASP A 37 5.03 -0.68 -22.83
N ASP A 38 6.07 -1.12 -22.11
CA ASP A 38 6.36 -2.49 -21.74
C ASP A 38 6.35 -2.61 -20.21
N TYR A 39 5.48 -3.46 -19.68
CA TYR A 39 5.26 -3.61 -18.24
C TYR A 39 4.53 -4.91 -17.92
N VAL A 40 4.48 -5.24 -16.63
CA VAL A 40 3.61 -6.30 -16.11
C VAL A 40 2.66 -5.69 -15.10
N VAL A 41 1.36 -5.79 -15.37
CA VAL A 41 0.34 -5.44 -14.39
C VAL A 41 0.24 -6.58 -13.38
N ILE A 42 0.15 -6.26 -12.09
CA ILE A 42 -0.08 -7.24 -11.03
C ILE A 42 -1.26 -6.81 -10.16
N ASP A 43 -1.90 -7.81 -9.58
CA ASP A 43 -2.91 -7.69 -8.54
C ASP A 43 -2.96 -9.02 -7.76
N ILE A 44 -3.25 -8.97 -6.46
CA ILE A 44 -3.37 -10.15 -5.61
C ILE A 44 -4.61 -10.07 -4.72
N GLU A 45 -5.14 -11.24 -4.36
CA GLU A 45 -6.10 -11.37 -3.26
C GLU A 45 -5.44 -12.02 -2.05
N THR A 46 -5.82 -11.62 -0.85
CA THR A 46 -5.18 -12.07 0.40
C THR A 46 -6.20 -12.31 1.52
N THR A 47 -5.81 -13.05 2.57
CA THR A 47 -6.64 -13.28 3.76
C THR A 47 -6.68 -12.11 4.74
N GLY A 48 -5.99 -11.01 4.43
CA GLY A 48 -5.83 -9.87 5.33
C GLY A 48 -4.85 -8.84 4.77
N LEU A 49 -4.07 -8.18 5.60
CA LEU A 49 -3.37 -6.94 5.22
C LEU A 49 -1.92 -6.87 5.68
N ASP A 50 -1.53 -7.78 6.57
CA ASP A 50 -0.17 -7.92 7.02
C ASP A 50 0.50 -9.08 6.30
N PRO A 51 1.48 -8.84 5.41
CA PRO A 51 2.17 -9.90 4.69
C PRO A 51 2.93 -10.88 5.61
N SER A 52 3.12 -10.54 6.89
CA SER A 52 3.77 -11.40 7.88
C SER A 52 2.83 -12.45 8.47
N ASN A 53 1.54 -12.13 8.58
CA ASN A 53 0.53 -12.92 9.28
C ASN A 53 -0.58 -13.44 8.34
N ASP A 54 -0.82 -12.74 7.24
CA ASP A 54 -1.85 -13.03 6.25
C ASP A 54 -1.27 -13.70 5.00
N GLU A 55 -2.11 -14.43 4.27
CA GLU A 55 -1.71 -15.31 3.19
C GLU A 55 -2.29 -14.83 1.84
N ILE A 56 -1.51 -15.02 0.77
CA ILE A 56 -2.00 -14.79 -0.60
C ILE A 56 -2.94 -15.94 -0.99
N ILE A 57 -4.12 -15.61 -1.50
CA ILE A 57 -5.15 -16.55 -1.96
C ILE A 57 -5.40 -16.49 -3.47
N GLU A 58 -4.97 -15.43 -4.15
CA GLU A 58 -4.89 -15.37 -5.61
C GLU A 58 -3.67 -14.53 -6.04
N LEU A 59 -2.97 -15.01 -7.06
CA LEU A 59 -1.94 -14.23 -7.78
C LEU A 59 -2.43 -14.00 -9.19
N ALA A 60 -2.40 -12.75 -9.66
CA ALA A 60 -2.62 -12.43 -11.05
C ALA A 60 -1.52 -11.51 -11.61
N ALA A 61 -1.25 -11.68 -12.91
CA ALA A 61 -0.40 -10.77 -13.66
C ALA A 61 -0.78 -10.76 -15.15
N VAL A 62 -0.63 -9.60 -15.78
CA VAL A 62 -0.86 -9.38 -17.21
C VAL A 62 0.39 -8.76 -17.80
N LYS A 63 1.04 -9.45 -18.74
CA LYS A 63 2.24 -8.97 -19.42
C LYS A 63 1.85 -8.15 -20.64
N VAL A 64 2.40 -6.95 -20.72
CA VAL A 64 2.11 -5.99 -21.77
C VAL A 64 3.41 -5.62 -22.48
N LYS A 65 3.36 -5.62 -23.81
CA LYS A 65 4.44 -5.18 -24.68
C LYS A 65 3.87 -4.30 -25.80
N ASP A 66 4.50 -3.17 -26.05
CA ASP A 66 4.03 -2.17 -27.03
C ASP A 66 2.56 -1.78 -26.78
N ASN A 67 2.17 -1.61 -25.51
CA ASN A 67 0.79 -1.36 -25.05
C ASN A 67 -0.23 -2.46 -25.40
N LYS A 68 0.21 -3.67 -25.77
CA LYS A 68 -0.66 -4.82 -26.06
C LYS A 68 -0.42 -5.94 -25.07
N ILE A 69 -1.49 -6.56 -24.61
CA ILE A 69 -1.40 -7.76 -23.77
C ILE A 69 -0.80 -8.89 -24.61
N ILE A 70 0.27 -9.51 -24.11
CA ILE A 70 0.97 -10.61 -24.79
C ILE A 70 0.93 -11.92 -24.01
N ASP A 71 0.70 -11.88 -22.69
CA ASP A 71 0.65 -13.07 -21.85
C ASP A 71 -0.09 -12.78 -20.53
N THR A 72 -0.63 -13.81 -19.89
CA THR A 72 -1.32 -13.69 -18.60
C THR A 72 -0.93 -14.82 -17.65
N TYR A 73 -0.98 -14.53 -16.36
CA TYR A 73 -0.79 -15.50 -15.30
C TYR A 73 -1.89 -15.31 -14.26
N SER A 74 -2.56 -16.39 -13.87
CA SER A 74 -3.51 -16.39 -12.75
C SER A 74 -3.46 -17.73 -12.05
N THR A 75 -3.42 -17.72 -10.72
CA THR A 75 -3.54 -18.93 -9.91
C THR A 75 -4.13 -18.63 -8.55
N LEU A 76 -5.09 -19.45 -8.13
CA LEU A 76 -5.51 -19.49 -6.73
C LEU A 76 -4.42 -20.12 -5.87
N CYS A 77 -4.34 -19.69 -4.63
CA CYS A 77 -3.42 -20.22 -3.63
C CYS A 77 -4.22 -20.73 -2.42
N LYS A 78 -3.85 -21.90 -1.93
CA LYS A 78 -4.45 -22.47 -0.73
C LYS A 78 -3.78 -21.89 0.53
N PRO A 79 -4.51 -21.12 1.36
CA PRO A 79 -3.99 -20.67 2.65
C PRO A 79 -3.90 -21.84 3.65
N GLU A 80 -3.06 -21.69 4.68
CA GLU A 80 -3.00 -22.58 5.83
C GLU A 80 -4.21 -22.41 6.74
N GLN A 81 -4.70 -21.18 6.88
CA GLN A 81 -5.91 -20.85 7.65
C GLN A 81 -7.16 -20.78 6.78
N LYS A 82 -8.33 -20.95 7.40
CA LYS A 82 -9.62 -20.81 6.71
C LYS A 82 -9.85 -19.35 6.33
N ILE A 83 -10.29 -19.10 5.10
CA ILE A 83 -10.75 -17.76 4.66
C ILE A 83 -11.99 -17.39 5.48
N ASP A 84 -11.97 -16.21 6.12
CA ASP A 84 -13.11 -15.73 6.90
C ASP A 84 -14.23 -15.17 6.01
N GLY A 85 -15.43 -14.98 6.58
CA GLY A 85 -16.59 -14.53 5.80
C GLY A 85 -16.45 -13.12 5.21
N PHE A 86 -15.68 -12.23 5.86
CA PHE A 86 -15.44 -10.88 5.33
C PHE A 86 -14.55 -10.95 4.09
N ILE A 87 -13.47 -11.74 4.12
CA ILE A 87 -12.60 -11.93 2.97
C ILE A 87 -13.34 -12.64 1.82
N GLU A 88 -14.14 -13.66 2.13
CA GLU A 88 -14.95 -14.35 1.10
C GLU A 88 -15.98 -13.41 0.46
N GLU A 89 -16.62 -12.51 1.24
CA GLU A 89 -17.53 -11.49 0.70
C GLU A 89 -16.80 -10.40 -0.10
N LEU A 90 -15.61 -10.00 0.34
CA LEU A 90 -14.81 -8.96 -0.30
C LEU A 90 -14.20 -9.41 -1.64
N THR A 91 -13.69 -10.64 -1.68
CA THR A 91 -12.91 -11.17 -2.82
C THR A 91 -13.70 -12.16 -3.68
N GLY A 92 -14.83 -12.65 -3.19
CA GLY A 92 -15.57 -13.75 -3.82
C GLY A 92 -14.83 -15.10 -3.81
N ILE A 93 -13.65 -15.20 -3.19
CA ILE A 93 -12.86 -16.44 -3.13
C ILE A 93 -13.30 -17.26 -1.92
N SER A 94 -14.01 -18.36 -2.19
CA SER A 94 -14.48 -19.27 -1.16
C SER A 94 -13.44 -20.30 -0.74
N ASN A 95 -13.60 -20.84 0.47
CA ASN A 95 -12.80 -21.95 0.97
C ASN A 95 -12.85 -23.20 0.08
N GLU A 96 -13.96 -23.44 -0.63
CA GLU A 96 -14.08 -24.56 -1.57
C GLU A 96 -13.27 -24.33 -2.87
N MET A 97 -13.18 -23.08 -3.35
CA MET A 97 -12.36 -22.73 -4.53
C MET A 97 -10.87 -23.03 -4.29
N VAL A 98 -10.36 -22.71 -3.09
CA VAL A 98 -8.93 -22.86 -2.76
C VAL A 98 -8.58 -24.24 -2.22
N LYS A 99 -9.55 -25.12 -1.96
CA LYS A 99 -9.37 -26.42 -1.30
C LYS A 99 -8.31 -27.31 -1.94
N ASN A 100 -8.25 -27.31 -3.27
CA ASN A 100 -7.32 -28.09 -4.09
C ASN A 100 -6.28 -27.20 -4.82
N ALA A 101 -6.24 -25.91 -4.51
CA ALA A 101 -5.27 -24.98 -5.07
C ALA A 101 -3.85 -25.29 -4.54
N PRO A 102 -2.79 -24.95 -5.30
CA PRO A 102 -1.42 -25.07 -4.83
C PRO A 102 -1.14 -24.12 -3.65
N LYS A 103 -0.10 -24.40 -2.85
CA LYS A 103 0.34 -23.43 -1.83
C LYS A 103 1.19 -22.34 -2.49
N ILE A 104 1.26 -21.17 -1.85
CA ILE A 104 2.04 -20.03 -2.36
C ILE A 104 3.50 -20.41 -2.67
N LYS A 105 4.13 -21.19 -1.79
CA LYS A 105 5.52 -21.68 -1.94
C LYS A 105 5.74 -22.51 -3.20
N ASP A 106 4.70 -23.14 -3.74
CA ASP A 106 4.78 -24.02 -4.90
C ASP A 106 4.67 -23.23 -6.22
N VAL A 107 4.15 -21.99 -6.17
CA VAL A 107 3.86 -21.17 -7.36
C VAL A 107 4.63 -19.84 -7.42
N ILE A 108 5.13 -19.33 -6.29
CA ILE A 108 5.72 -18.00 -6.22
C ILE A 108 6.95 -17.83 -7.12
N GLU A 109 7.81 -18.85 -7.26
CA GLU A 109 8.97 -18.77 -8.16
C GLU A 109 8.55 -18.66 -9.63
N LYS A 110 7.48 -19.35 -10.03
CA LYS A 110 6.93 -19.28 -11.39
C LYS A 110 6.32 -17.91 -11.66
N TYR A 111 5.58 -17.37 -10.69
CA TYR A 111 4.99 -16.03 -10.77
C TYR A 111 6.07 -14.94 -10.90
N ILE A 112 7.11 -15.01 -10.07
CA ILE A 112 8.24 -14.10 -10.10
C ILE A 112 9.04 -14.22 -11.41
N SER A 113 9.21 -15.45 -11.94
CA SER A 113 9.80 -15.67 -13.27
C SER A 113 8.94 -15.10 -14.40
N PHE A 114 7.60 -15.13 -14.25
CA PHE A 114 6.69 -14.52 -15.22
C PHE A 114 6.86 -13.00 -15.27
N ILE A 115 7.00 -12.34 -14.12
CA ILE A 115 7.25 -10.90 -14.00
C ILE A 115 8.62 -10.53 -14.59
N GLY A 116 9.66 -11.29 -14.27
CA GLY A 116 11.02 -11.02 -14.72
C GLY A 116 11.52 -9.66 -14.22
N ASP A 117 12.25 -8.91 -15.07
CA ASP A 117 12.78 -7.57 -14.74
C ASP A 117 11.85 -6.42 -15.19
N ALA A 118 10.62 -6.72 -15.62
CA ALA A 118 9.69 -5.73 -16.13
C ALA A 118 9.31 -4.67 -15.07
N VAL A 119 8.96 -3.46 -15.52
CA VAL A 119 8.31 -2.47 -14.65
C VAL A 119 6.96 -3.03 -14.22
N ILE A 120 6.70 -2.99 -12.92
CA ILE A 120 5.44 -3.44 -12.34
C ILE A 120 4.44 -2.28 -12.38
N VAL A 121 3.26 -2.51 -12.95
CA VAL A 121 2.14 -1.58 -12.88
C VAL A 121 1.07 -2.17 -11.96
N GLY A 122 0.45 -1.37 -11.12
CA GLY A 122 -0.68 -1.82 -10.30
C GLY A 122 -1.45 -0.63 -9.74
N HIS A 123 -2.49 -0.89 -8.96
CA HIS A 123 -3.28 0.14 -8.31
C HIS A 123 -3.11 0.03 -6.80
N ASN A 124 -2.48 1.03 -6.15
CA ASN A 124 -1.99 0.88 -4.77
C ASN A 124 -0.94 -0.24 -4.60
N VAL A 125 -0.12 -0.46 -5.65
CA VAL A 125 0.72 -1.65 -5.86
C VAL A 125 1.78 -1.94 -4.78
N SER A 126 2.05 -0.98 -3.90
CA SER A 126 2.92 -1.20 -2.74
C SER A 126 2.34 -2.27 -1.79
N PHE A 127 1.01 -2.44 -1.75
CA PHE A 127 0.36 -3.53 -1.03
C PHE A 127 0.76 -4.90 -1.59
N ASP A 128 0.47 -5.14 -2.88
CA ASP A 128 0.71 -6.39 -3.58
C ASP A 128 2.18 -6.80 -3.51
N LYS A 129 3.05 -5.82 -3.82
CA LYS A 129 4.49 -6.02 -3.86
C LYS A 129 5.06 -6.46 -2.52
N ASN A 130 4.49 -5.98 -1.41
CA ASN A 130 4.93 -6.37 -0.07
C ASN A 130 4.59 -7.81 0.26
N PHE A 131 3.38 -8.25 -0.07
CA PHE A 131 2.97 -9.64 0.08
C PHE A 131 3.82 -10.57 -0.79
N ILE A 132 4.03 -10.22 -2.05
CA ILE A 132 4.86 -11.00 -2.98
C ILE A 132 6.29 -11.09 -2.47
N TYR A 133 6.91 -9.96 -2.09
CA TYR A 133 8.28 -9.92 -1.57
C TYR A 133 8.44 -10.77 -0.31
N TYR A 134 7.54 -10.64 0.67
CA TYR A 134 7.63 -11.38 1.92
C TYR A 134 7.49 -12.89 1.68
N ASN A 135 6.49 -13.30 0.88
CA ASN A 135 6.26 -14.71 0.56
C ASN A 135 7.39 -15.31 -0.28
N TYR A 136 7.96 -14.55 -1.23
CA TYR A 136 9.10 -15.00 -2.01
C TYR A 136 10.34 -15.17 -1.14
N LYS A 137 10.64 -14.20 -0.27
CA LYS A 137 11.75 -14.29 0.70
C LYS A 137 11.57 -15.48 1.64
N ARG A 138 10.37 -15.69 2.17
CA ARG A 138 10.07 -16.82 3.07
C ARG A 138 10.18 -18.18 2.38
N SER A 139 9.78 -18.26 1.11
CA SER A 139 9.76 -19.53 0.35
C SER A 139 11.12 -19.91 -0.21
N THR A 140 11.97 -18.94 -0.55
CA THR A 140 13.20 -19.18 -1.33
C THR A 140 14.48 -18.71 -0.64
N TYR A 141 14.36 -17.93 0.44
CA TYR A 141 15.47 -17.21 1.08
C TYR A 141 16.21 -16.23 0.16
N LYS A 142 15.64 -15.89 -1.00
CA LYS A 142 16.17 -14.90 -1.95
C LYS A 142 15.58 -13.52 -1.68
N LEU A 143 16.36 -12.49 -1.96
CA LEU A 143 15.93 -11.08 -1.93
C LEU A 143 15.82 -10.57 -3.37
N TRP A 144 14.77 -10.96 -4.07
CA TRP A 144 14.53 -10.53 -5.45
C TRP A 144 13.09 -10.04 -5.62
N LEU A 145 12.93 -8.71 -5.68
CA LEU A 145 11.78 -7.99 -6.25
C LEU A 145 12.16 -6.51 -6.44
N SER A 146 13.26 -6.29 -7.16
CA SER A 146 13.85 -4.96 -7.38
C SER A 146 13.27 -4.20 -8.56
N ASN A 147 12.21 -4.73 -9.16
CA ASN A 147 11.48 -4.11 -10.25
C ASN A 147 11.07 -2.70 -9.87
N ASP A 148 11.28 -1.74 -10.76
CA ASP A 148 10.64 -0.45 -10.62
C ASP A 148 9.12 -0.61 -10.75
N ARG A 149 8.35 0.33 -10.20
CA ARG A 149 6.90 0.24 -10.19
C ARG A 149 6.22 1.55 -10.52
N ILE A 150 5.04 1.47 -11.11
CA ILE A 150 4.15 2.59 -11.38
C ILE A 150 2.81 2.30 -10.70
N ASP A 151 2.38 3.21 -9.84
CA ASP A 151 1.08 3.14 -9.19
C ASP A 151 0.07 3.98 -9.99
N THR A 152 -0.92 3.31 -10.58
CA THR A 152 -1.98 3.95 -11.36
C THR A 152 -2.84 4.88 -10.51
N MET A 153 -2.95 4.67 -9.19
CA MET A 153 -3.64 5.59 -8.29
C MET A 153 -2.91 6.94 -8.20
N ARG A 154 -1.56 6.94 -8.18
CA ARG A 154 -0.77 8.18 -8.18
C ARG A 154 -0.94 8.94 -9.50
N LEU A 155 -0.91 8.22 -10.63
CA LEU A 155 -1.16 8.82 -11.95
C LEU A 155 -2.58 9.37 -12.08
N ALA A 156 -3.59 8.65 -11.57
CA ALA A 156 -4.97 9.08 -11.58
C ALA A 156 -5.19 10.34 -10.73
N ARG A 157 -4.58 10.44 -9.54
CA ARG A 157 -4.65 11.65 -8.69
C ARG A 157 -4.06 12.87 -9.38
N LYS A 158 -2.95 12.70 -10.09
CA LYS A 158 -2.31 13.78 -10.85
C LYS A 158 -3.17 14.22 -12.04
N SER A 159 -3.77 13.26 -12.73
CA SER A 159 -4.56 13.50 -13.94
C SER A 159 -5.96 14.05 -13.63
N PHE A 160 -6.55 13.61 -12.53
CA PHE A 160 -7.94 13.87 -12.17
C PHE A 160 -8.07 14.39 -10.73
N PRO A 161 -7.48 15.55 -10.39
CA PRO A 161 -7.44 16.05 -9.02
C PRO A 161 -8.82 16.37 -8.42
N ASN A 162 -9.84 16.54 -9.27
CA ASN A 162 -11.20 16.86 -8.87
C ASN A 162 -12.10 15.61 -8.66
N LEU A 163 -11.61 14.40 -8.97
CA LEU A 163 -12.36 13.19 -8.62
C LEU A 163 -12.42 13.04 -7.10
N LYS A 164 -13.60 12.67 -6.61
CA LYS A 164 -13.85 12.50 -5.18
C LYS A 164 -12.98 11.41 -4.56
N HIS A 165 -12.82 10.31 -5.30
CA HIS A 165 -12.08 9.12 -4.93
C HIS A 165 -11.30 8.62 -6.14
N HIS A 166 -10.23 7.86 -5.89
CA HIS A 166 -9.33 7.33 -6.92
C HIS A 166 -9.09 5.84 -6.74
N ARG A 167 -10.05 5.09 -6.17
CA ARG A 167 -9.97 3.63 -6.13
C ARG A 167 -10.10 3.10 -7.55
N LEU A 168 -9.66 1.87 -7.80
CA LEU A 168 -9.74 1.26 -9.13
C LEU A 168 -11.15 1.38 -9.72
N ARG A 169 -12.18 1.03 -8.93
CA ARG A 169 -13.58 1.15 -9.33
C ARG A 169 -14.01 2.55 -9.75
N ASP A 170 -13.48 3.60 -9.09
CA ASP A 170 -13.84 4.99 -9.39
C ASP A 170 -13.23 5.42 -10.74
N ILE A 171 -12.03 4.92 -11.05
CA ILE A 171 -11.35 5.18 -12.33
C ILE A 171 -11.98 4.36 -13.46
N VAL A 172 -12.34 3.11 -13.19
CA VAL A 172 -13.11 2.25 -14.11
C VAL A 172 -14.44 2.91 -14.47
N GLU A 173 -15.18 3.40 -13.47
CA GLU A 173 -16.44 4.14 -13.67
C GLU A 173 -16.21 5.43 -14.47
N TYR A 174 -15.18 6.22 -14.12
CA TYR A 174 -14.88 7.48 -14.81
C TYR A 174 -14.60 7.30 -16.31
N PHE A 175 -13.91 6.22 -16.69
CA PHE A 175 -13.60 5.92 -18.09
C PHE A 175 -14.63 5.01 -18.77
N GLU A 176 -15.72 4.66 -18.09
CA GLU A 176 -16.76 3.75 -18.58
C GLU A 176 -16.17 2.39 -19.04
N ILE A 177 -15.16 1.89 -18.31
CA ILE A 177 -14.52 0.61 -18.59
C ILE A 177 -15.45 -0.53 -18.11
N ASN A 178 -15.66 -1.54 -18.95
CA ASN A 178 -16.41 -2.71 -18.55
C ASN A 178 -15.54 -3.62 -17.66
N ASN A 179 -15.92 -3.79 -16.38
CA ASN A 179 -15.24 -4.68 -15.44
C ASN A 179 -16.22 -5.71 -14.84
N GLU A 180 -16.71 -6.61 -15.69
CA GLU A 180 -17.56 -7.73 -15.25
C GLU A 180 -16.77 -8.65 -14.30
N ASN A 181 -17.36 -8.97 -13.14
CA ASN A 181 -16.72 -9.74 -12.05
C ASN A 181 -15.50 -9.04 -11.44
N ALA A 182 -15.64 -7.77 -11.05
CA ALA A 182 -14.73 -7.09 -10.13
C ALA A 182 -14.43 -7.95 -8.89
N HIS A 183 -13.26 -7.80 -8.28
CA HIS A 183 -12.77 -8.57 -7.12
C HIS A 183 -12.19 -9.96 -7.43
N ARG A 184 -11.88 -10.23 -8.69
CA ARG A 184 -10.96 -11.31 -9.06
C ARG A 184 -9.68 -10.68 -9.55
N ALA A 185 -8.55 -11.09 -9.00
CA ALA A 185 -7.28 -10.40 -9.25
C ALA A 185 -6.94 -10.27 -10.75
N ILE A 186 -7.30 -11.27 -11.57
CA ILE A 186 -7.06 -11.20 -13.02
C ILE A 186 -7.92 -10.16 -13.74
N ASN A 187 -9.16 -9.98 -13.29
CA ASN A 187 -10.05 -8.95 -13.85
C ASN A 187 -9.59 -7.57 -13.41
N ASP A 188 -9.15 -7.42 -12.16
CA ASP A 188 -8.58 -6.17 -11.66
C ASP A 188 -7.22 -5.85 -12.31
N CYS A 189 -6.43 -6.83 -12.73
CA CYS A 189 -5.30 -6.62 -13.63
C CYS A 189 -5.72 -6.06 -15.00
N PHE A 190 -6.77 -6.60 -15.63
CA PHE A 190 -7.25 -6.08 -16.91
C PHE A 190 -7.81 -4.67 -16.77
N ALA A 191 -8.64 -4.42 -15.75
CA ALA A 191 -9.17 -3.10 -15.45
C ALA A 191 -8.04 -2.09 -15.15
N THR A 192 -7.03 -2.49 -14.39
CA THR A 192 -5.85 -1.66 -14.10
C THR A 192 -5.05 -1.37 -15.36
N ASN A 193 -4.87 -2.35 -16.25
CA ASN A 193 -4.22 -2.14 -17.54
C ASN A 193 -4.97 -1.11 -18.40
N GLU A 194 -6.29 -1.27 -18.53
CA GLU A 194 -7.11 -0.33 -19.29
C GLU A 194 -7.10 1.07 -18.68
N CYS A 195 -7.25 1.18 -17.35
CA CYS A 195 -7.11 2.43 -16.62
C CYS A 195 -5.75 3.08 -16.90
N TYR A 196 -4.65 2.31 -16.84
CA TYR A 196 -3.31 2.81 -17.11
C TYR A 196 -3.19 3.38 -18.52
N LEU A 197 -3.66 2.65 -19.54
CA LEU A 197 -3.63 3.10 -20.93
C LEU A 197 -4.47 4.38 -21.14
N LYS A 198 -5.66 4.46 -20.52
CA LYS A 198 -6.54 5.64 -20.59
C LYS A 198 -5.91 6.85 -19.89
N ILE A 199 -5.36 6.67 -18.69
CA ILE A 199 -4.62 7.72 -17.96
C ILE A 199 -3.40 8.18 -18.76
N LYS A 200 -2.64 7.24 -19.32
CA LYS A 200 -1.47 7.50 -20.15
C LYS A 200 -1.81 8.36 -21.37
N ASN A 201 -2.88 8.02 -22.08
CA ASN A 201 -3.36 8.82 -23.22
C ASN A 201 -3.84 10.19 -22.76
N TYR A 202 -4.61 10.27 -21.68
CA TYR A 202 -5.07 11.54 -21.11
C TYR A 202 -3.90 12.48 -20.74
N ILE A 203 -2.86 11.95 -20.10
CA ILE A 203 -1.64 12.72 -19.77
C ILE A 203 -0.97 13.26 -21.02
N LYS A 204 -0.86 12.45 -22.08
CA LYS A 204 -0.26 12.86 -23.36
C LYS A 204 -1.11 13.92 -24.08
N ASP A 205 -2.43 13.69 -24.16
CA ASP A 205 -3.36 14.56 -24.88
C ASP A 205 -3.54 15.94 -24.21
N ASN A 206 -3.28 16.03 -22.91
CA ASN A 206 -3.39 17.26 -22.11
C ASN A 206 -2.04 17.83 -21.64
N ASP A 207 -0.92 17.32 -22.16
CA ASP A 207 0.45 17.75 -21.80
C ASP A 207 0.71 17.83 -20.29
N ILE A 208 0.18 16.88 -19.52
CA ILE A 208 0.30 16.88 -18.05
C ILE A 208 1.73 16.52 -17.66
N SER A 209 2.43 17.48 -17.04
CA SER A 209 3.81 17.28 -16.58
C SER A 209 3.87 16.24 -15.45
N LEU A 210 4.55 15.11 -15.69
CA LEU A 210 4.83 14.11 -14.66
C LEU A 210 6.02 14.45 -13.76
N LYS A 211 6.74 15.56 -14.01
CA LYS A 211 7.86 15.97 -13.13
C LYS A 211 7.38 16.13 -11.69
N LYS A 212 8.22 15.72 -10.73
CA LYS A 212 8.01 15.99 -9.31
C LYS A 212 7.95 17.50 -9.11
N ASN A 213 6.96 17.99 -8.38
CA ASN A 213 7.06 19.32 -7.82
C ASN A 213 8.22 19.26 -6.83
N ASN A 214 9.30 20.01 -7.07
CA ASN A 214 10.44 20.10 -6.16
C ASN A 214 10.05 20.88 -4.89
N SER A 215 9.10 20.39 -4.11
CA SER A 215 8.96 20.75 -2.70
C SER A 215 9.88 19.83 -1.92
N ARG A 216 11.17 20.15 -1.87
CA ARG A 216 12.07 19.59 -0.85
C ARG A 216 11.58 20.11 0.50
N THR A 217 10.75 19.33 1.20
CA THR A 217 10.65 19.44 2.64
C THR A 217 11.93 18.87 3.21
N ASN A 218 12.85 19.74 3.66
CA ASN A 218 13.93 19.33 4.54
C ASN A 218 13.27 18.73 5.79
N ASN A 219 13.18 17.41 5.88
CA ASN A 219 12.72 16.70 7.05
C ASN A 219 13.81 16.77 8.15
N SER A 220 13.95 17.93 8.79
CA SER A 220 14.60 18.00 10.09
C SER A 220 13.59 17.59 11.14
N PHE A 221 13.74 16.39 11.69
CA PHE A 221 12.98 15.95 12.86
C PHE A 221 13.36 16.81 14.08
N THR A 222 12.61 17.88 14.33
CA THR A 222 12.70 18.63 15.59
C THR A 222 11.43 18.39 16.42
N ARG A 223 11.63 17.96 17.68
CA ARG A 223 10.57 17.87 18.71
C ARG A 223 10.01 19.27 18.99
N ILE A 224 8.76 19.54 18.65
CA ILE A 224 8.07 20.78 19.06
C ILE A 224 6.62 20.48 19.50
N ASP A 225 6.20 21.25 20.50
CA ASP A 225 5.02 21.15 21.37
C ASP A 225 3.65 21.16 20.65
N LEU A 226 2.73 20.38 21.24
CA LEU A 226 1.55 19.69 20.68
C LEU A 226 0.24 20.51 20.66
N ARG A 227 0.29 21.83 20.50
CA ARG A 227 -0.95 22.65 20.44
C ARG A 227 -1.25 23.31 19.09
N ASN A 228 -0.34 23.23 18.13
CA ASN A 228 -0.48 23.83 16.80
C ASN A 228 -0.09 22.81 15.70
N ILE A 229 -0.90 21.77 15.48
CA ILE A 229 -0.73 20.90 14.29
C ILE A 229 -1.16 21.71 13.06
N ILE A 230 -0.24 22.55 12.59
CA ILE A 230 -0.31 23.24 11.30
C ILE A 230 0.88 22.71 10.52
N ALA A 231 0.63 22.25 9.29
CA ALA A 231 1.67 21.71 8.43
C ALA A 231 2.85 22.69 8.31
N ILE A 232 4.07 22.16 8.29
CA ILE A 232 5.30 22.97 8.29
C ILE A 232 5.51 23.69 6.93
N ASN A 233 4.75 23.32 5.88
CA ASN A 233 4.78 23.96 4.56
C ASN A 233 3.41 23.86 3.84
N ASP A 234 3.04 24.89 3.07
CA ASP A 234 1.83 24.90 2.23
C ASP A 234 2.00 24.21 0.87
N ASN A 235 3.23 23.86 0.51
CA ASN A 235 3.55 23.17 -0.75
C ASN A 235 3.55 21.64 -0.54
N PHE A 236 2.37 21.04 -0.68
CA PHE A 236 2.21 19.59 -0.63
C PHE A 236 2.36 18.96 -2.01
N ASP A 237 2.92 17.75 -2.05
CA ASP A 237 2.75 16.86 -3.20
C ASP A 237 1.29 16.38 -3.24
N THR A 238 0.49 17.00 -4.11
CA THR A 238 -0.93 16.69 -4.27
C THR A 238 -1.19 15.30 -4.86
N THR A 239 -0.15 14.64 -5.37
CA THR A 239 -0.21 13.29 -5.94
C THR A 239 0.07 12.20 -4.91
N HIS A 240 0.59 12.60 -3.73
CA HIS A 240 0.92 11.68 -2.65
C HIS A 240 -0.34 10.97 -2.12
N LEU A 241 -0.20 9.69 -1.73
CA LEU A 241 -1.35 8.86 -1.36
C LEU A 241 -2.10 9.33 -0.10
N LEU A 242 -1.42 10.09 0.77
CA LEU A 242 -2.01 10.65 2.00
C LEU A 242 -2.58 12.06 1.85
N TYR A 243 -2.37 12.76 0.72
CA TYR A 243 -2.81 14.14 0.55
C TYR A 243 -4.35 14.25 0.61
N LYS A 244 -4.87 15.11 1.49
CA LYS A 244 -6.30 15.29 1.79
C LYS A 244 -7.04 14.02 2.23
N LYS A 245 -6.32 13.00 2.71
CA LYS A 245 -6.91 11.74 3.18
C LYS A 245 -6.98 11.69 4.70
N TYR A 246 -8.10 11.16 5.21
CA TYR A 246 -8.34 10.97 6.65
C TYR A 246 -7.75 9.64 7.10
N CYS A 247 -6.80 9.69 8.03
CA CYS A 247 -6.06 8.55 8.55
C CYS A 247 -6.43 8.29 10.02
N VAL A 248 -6.69 7.03 10.35
CA VAL A 248 -6.91 6.56 11.72
C VAL A 248 -5.84 5.51 12.01
N PHE A 249 -5.16 5.65 13.15
CA PHE A 249 -4.22 4.63 13.62
C PHE A 249 -4.85 3.77 14.71
N THR A 250 -4.50 2.50 14.70
CA THR A 250 -4.89 1.51 15.72
C THR A 250 -3.71 0.57 15.98
N GLY A 251 -3.69 -0.06 17.15
CA GLY A 251 -2.52 -0.78 17.64
C GLY A 251 -1.33 0.12 18.01
N LYS A 252 -0.19 -0.55 18.27
CA LYS A 252 1.13 0.05 18.48
C LYS A 252 1.91 -0.13 17.18
N LEU A 253 2.56 0.96 16.73
CA LEU A 253 3.49 0.92 15.60
C LEU A 253 4.87 0.51 16.09
N ASP A 254 5.58 -0.30 15.31
CA ASP A 254 6.84 -0.89 15.71
C ASP A 254 8.05 -0.02 15.36
N LYS A 255 8.01 0.69 14.24
CA LYS A 255 9.16 1.47 13.74
C LYS A 255 9.13 2.95 14.11
N MET A 256 8.01 3.46 14.64
CA MET A 256 7.88 4.87 15.05
C MET A 256 6.79 5.07 16.10
N THR A 257 6.80 6.22 16.78
CA THR A 257 5.74 6.57 17.71
C THR A 257 4.46 6.97 16.97
N ARG A 258 3.31 6.83 17.65
CA ARG A 258 2.01 7.32 17.16
C ARG A 258 2.06 8.81 16.81
N GLU A 259 2.73 9.60 17.65
CA GLU A 259 2.89 11.05 17.44
C GLU A 259 3.67 11.35 16.16
N SER A 260 4.78 10.65 15.92
CA SER A 260 5.55 10.78 14.69
C SER A 260 4.72 10.39 13.45
N ALA A 261 3.97 9.29 13.52
CA ALA A 261 3.14 8.85 12.39
C ALA A 261 2.03 9.86 12.04
N VAL A 262 1.35 10.40 13.06
CA VAL A 262 0.33 11.46 12.91
C VAL A 262 0.94 12.71 12.29
N GLN A 263 2.14 13.10 12.73
CA GLN A 263 2.84 14.26 12.16
C GLN A 263 3.23 14.03 10.69
N ILE A 264 3.66 12.83 10.33
CA ILE A 264 4.00 12.49 8.95
C ILE A 264 2.77 12.62 8.04
N VAL A 265 1.61 12.09 8.47
CA VAL A 265 0.34 12.27 7.72
C VAL A 265 0.03 13.75 7.52
N ALA A 266 0.19 14.58 8.55
CA ALA A 266 -0.04 16.03 8.46
C ALA A 266 0.96 16.72 7.51
N ASN A 267 2.23 16.30 7.51
CA ASN A 267 3.26 16.83 6.61
C ASN A 267 2.97 16.52 5.14
N PHE A 268 2.26 15.42 4.85
CA PHE A 268 1.75 15.11 3.51
C PHE A 268 0.38 15.75 3.20
N GLY A 269 -0.13 16.61 4.08
CA GLY A 269 -1.43 17.28 3.90
C GLY A 269 -2.64 16.38 4.14
N GLY A 270 -2.46 15.26 4.85
CA GLY A 270 -3.53 14.40 5.32
C GLY A 270 -4.11 14.85 6.67
N PHE A 271 -5.25 14.28 7.04
CA PHE A 271 -5.96 14.56 8.29
C PHE A 271 -5.90 13.35 9.21
N ASN A 272 -5.72 13.56 10.51
CA ASN A 272 -5.71 12.45 11.48
C ASN A 272 -6.99 12.44 12.31
N GLU A 273 -7.58 11.26 12.47
CA GLU A 273 -8.79 11.05 13.29
C GLU A 273 -8.57 9.98 14.35
N ASN A 274 -9.33 10.07 15.45
CA ASN A 274 -9.26 9.09 16.53
C ASN A 274 -10.16 7.87 16.31
N ASN A 275 -11.22 8.04 15.52
CA ASN A 275 -12.27 7.05 15.32
C ASN A 275 -12.51 6.83 13.84
N VAL A 276 -12.82 5.58 13.47
CA VAL A 276 -13.26 5.26 12.12
C VAL A 276 -14.64 5.87 11.88
N THR A 277 -14.78 6.63 10.80
CA THR A 277 -16.01 7.27 10.33
C THR A 277 -16.21 6.98 8.84
N ASN A 278 -17.31 7.44 8.26
CA ASN A 278 -17.53 7.39 6.82
C ASN A 278 -16.60 8.31 6.00
N LYS A 279 -15.86 9.21 6.65
CA LYS A 279 -14.85 10.06 6.01
C LYS A 279 -13.46 9.45 6.04
N THR A 280 -13.23 8.45 6.90
CA THR A 280 -11.92 7.80 7.05
C THR A 280 -11.51 7.12 5.76
N ASN A 281 -10.31 7.44 5.27
CA ASN A 281 -9.73 6.89 4.06
C ASN A 281 -8.73 5.77 4.33
N PHE A 282 -7.93 5.89 5.39
CA PHE A 282 -6.98 4.87 5.78
C PHE A 282 -7.16 4.50 7.24
N LEU A 283 -7.35 3.21 7.51
CA LEU A 283 -7.12 2.63 8.84
C LEU A 283 -5.74 1.96 8.83
N ILE A 284 -4.77 2.53 9.54
CA ILE A 284 -3.43 1.99 9.65
C ILE A 284 -3.35 1.08 10.87
N LEU A 285 -3.11 -0.20 10.63
CA LEU A 285 -2.95 -1.23 11.66
C LEU A 285 -1.48 -1.32 12.08
N GLY A 286 -1.21 -1.07 13.36
CA GLY A 286 0.06 -1.43 14.00
C GLY A 286 0.07 -2.87 14.48
N ASN A 287 1.26 -3.45 14.65
CA ASN A 287 1.49 -4.88 14.92
C ASN A 287 0.63 -5.48 16.07
N ASN A 288 0.25 -4.66 17.05
CA ASN A 288 -0.56 -5.09 18.20
C ASN A 288 -2.08 -5.17 17.97
N ASP A 289 -2.60 -4.95 16.77
CA ASP A 289 -4.01 -5.26 16.50
C ASP A 289 -4.26 -6.77 16.29
N TYR A 290 -3.23 -7.56 15.99
CA TYR A 290 -3.23 -9.02 16.12
C TYR A 290 -2.95 -9.44 17.57
N ASN A 291 -3.86 -9.12 18.48
CA ASN A 291 -3.74 -9.55 19.88
C ASN A 291 -4.51 -10.86 20.07
N SER A 292 -3.80 -11.95 20.37
CA SER A 292 -4.34 -13.29 20.65
C SER A 292 -5.32 -13.35 21.83
N SER A 293 -5.47 -12.25 22.58
CA SER A 293 -6.43 -12.08 23.66
C SER A 293 -7.77 -11.46 23.23
N ILE A 294 -7.90 -10.97 21.99
CA ILE A 294 -9.15 -10.42 21.45
C ILE A 294 -9.91 -11.54 20.76
N LYS A 295 -11.18 -11.72 21.12
CA LYS A 295 -12.11 -12.64 20.44
C LYS A 295 -12.16 -12.24 18.94
N ASP A 296 -11.67 -13.13 18.08
CA ASP A 296 -11.49 -12.96 16.63
C ASP A 296 -10.26 -12.15 16.15
N GLY A 297 -9.37 -11.72 17.05
CA GLY A 297 -8.12 -11.02 16.67
C GLY A 297 -8.29 -9.64 16.01
N LYS A 298 -9.50 -9.04 16.03
CA LYS A 298 -9.80 -7.74 15.39
C LYS A 298 -10.30 -6.71 16.41
N SER A 299 -9.72 -5.50 16.37
CA SER A 299 -10.15 -4.37 17.21
C SER A 299 -11.55 -3.84 16.82
N SER A 300 -12.20 -3.06 17.69
CA SER A 300 -13.50 -2.44 17.38
C SER A 300 -13.41 -1.46 16.20
N LYS A 301 -12.27 -0.79 16.04
CA LYS A 301 -11.98 0.07 14.89
C LYS A 301 -11.83 -0.73 13.60
N HIS A 302 -11.16 -1.88 13.67
CA HIS A 302 -11.04 -2.80 12.54
C HIS A 302 -12.43 -3.28 12.09
N LYS A 303 -13.23 -3.85 12.99
CA LYS A 303 -14.60 -4.33 12.67
C LYS A 303 -15.47 -3.21 12.08
N LYS A 304 -15.34 -1.98 12.58
CA LYS A 304 -16.07 -0.82 12.03
C LYS A 304 -15.59 -0.43 10.63
N ALA A 305 -14.29 -0.53 10.36
CA ALA A 305 -13.73 -0.26 9.05
C ALA A 305 -14.20 -1.29 8.01
N GLU A 306 -14.22 -2.58 8.34
CA GLU A 306 -14.77 -3.64 7.48
C GLU A 306 -16.22 -3.35 7.08
N GLN A 307 -17.06 -2.97 8.04
CA GLN A 307 -18.44 -2.58 7.76
C GLN A 307 -18.55 -1.40 6.79
N HIS A 308 -17.71 -0.39 6.96
CA HIS A 308 -17.68 0.76 6.05
C HIS A 308 -17.19 0.37 4.64
N ILE A 309 -16.25 -0.57 4.52
CA ILE A 309 -15.79 -1.12 3.24
C ILE A 309 -16.94 -1.84 2.54
N LEU A 310 -17.66 -2.73 3.23
CA LEU A 310 -18.81 -3.46 2.68
C LEU A 310 -19.96 -2.51 2.28
N GLN A 311 -20.11 -1.37 2.95
CA GLN A 311 -21.04 -0.31 2.57
C GLN A 311 -20.56 0.54 1.37
N GLY A 312 -19.37 0.25 0.84
CA GLY A 312 -18.80 0.92 -0.33
C GLY A 312 -18.08 2.24 -0.03
N ASN A 313 -17.74 2.54 1.22
CA ASN A 313 -17.00 3.76 1.56
C ASN A 313 -15.57 3.72 1.00
N ASP A 314 -14.97 4.90 0.75
CA ASP A 314 -13.57 5.04 0.33
C ASP A 314 -12.65 4.90 1.54
N LEU A 315 -12.61 3.69 2.10
CA LEU A 315 -11.78 3.30 3.22
C LEU A 315 -10.92 2.12 2.79
N GLN A 316 -9.63 2.22 3.06
CA GLN A 316 -8.68 1.10 2.95
C GLN A 316 -8.08 0.83 4.32
N ILE A 317 -8.00 -0.43 4.69
CA ILE A 317 -7.24 -0.83 5.87
C ILE A 317 -5.86 -1.22 5.34
N ILE A 318 -4.78 -0.70 5.94
CA ILE A 318 -3.40 -0.97 5.53
C ILE A 318 -2.54 -1.33 6.74
N SER A 319 -1.55 -2.21 6.55
CA SER A 319 -0.56 -2.50 7.58
C SER A 319 0.45 -1.36 7.73
N GLU A 320 1.14 -1.31 8.87
CA GLU A 320 2.19 -0.32 9.11
C GLU A 320 3.32 -0.39 8.07
N ASN A 321 3.64 -1.57 7.54
CA ASN A 321 4.66 -1.72 6.50
C ASN A 321 4.24 -1.05 5.19
N VAL A 322 2.98 -1.19 4.79
CA VAL A 322 2.43 -0.49 3.63
C VAL A 322 2.42 1.02 3.88
N PHE A 323 2.04 1.46 5.08
CA PHE A 323 2.14 2.88 5.46
C PHE A 323 3.58 3.40 5.36
N TYR A 324 4.58 2.63 5.80
CA TYR A 324 5.99 3.01 5.68
C TYR A 324 6.46 3.12 4.24
N ASP A 325 6.04 2.21 3.36
CA ASP A 325 6.37 2.32 1.95
C ASP A 325 5.67 3.53 1.30
N ILE A 326 4.42 3.82 1.68
CA ILE A 326 3.70 5.02 1.20
C ILE A 326 4.47 6.30 1.55
N ILE A 327 4.95 6.44 2.78
CA ILE A 327 5.63 7.68 3.22
C ILE A 327 7.08 7.77 2.73
N ASN A 328 7.68 6.65 2.31
CA ASN A 328 9.04 6.60 1.75
C ASN A 328 9.03 6.58 0.22
N ASP A 329 7.85 6.54 -0.41
CA ASP A 329 7.69 6.67 -1.86
C ASP A 329 7.91 8.11 -2.31
N GLU A 330 9.18 8.51 -2.29
CA GLU A 330 9.65 9.76 -2.88
C GLU A 330 9.55 9.71 -4.41
#